data_AF-A0A0F8CHX8-F1
#
_entry.id   AF-A0A0F8CHX8-F1
#
_cell.length_a   1.000
_cell.length_b   1.000
_cell.length_c   1.000
_cell.angle_alpha   90.00
_cell.angle_beta   90.00
_cell.angle_gamma   90.00
#
_symmetry.space_group_name_H-M   'P 1'
#
loop_
_entity.id
_entity.type
_entity.pdbx_description
1 polymer ?
#
loop_
_entity_poly.entity_id
_entity_poly.type
_entity_poly.pdbx_seq_one_letter_code
_entity_poly.pdbx_strand_id
1 'polypeptide(L)'
;MGTSRVITEFKEFTSFLQTLWGILAGVSVLFPLSNALIKIIPLGEWPDEGALKYFSPEQVTVVTMLICLFVMFHIFCKRRLLKAEWEMSQKEFKGISFEKRMQQNSVISFFLGILALLVYFSITHMDFHSLFGWTSDDPIFVFVDILFLIFYSAFFGLVTRAFVLLGMTEYLSEQIETQ
;
A
#
# COMPACT_ATOMS: atom_id res chain seq x y z
N MET A 1 18.72 25.68 14.40
CA MET A 1 18.15 25.84 13.03
C MET A 1 17.42 24.60 12.50
N GLY A 2 17.49 23.41 13.12
CA GLY A 2 16.79 22.20 12.62
C GLY A 2 15.32 22.06 13.04
N THR A 3 14.91 22.64 14.17
CA THR A 3 13.56 22.47 14.74
C THR A 3 12.46 23.08 13.86
N SER A 4 12.73 24.23 13.21
CA SER A 4 11.76 24.87 12.32
C SER A 4 11.45 24.01 11.10
N ARG A 5 12.45 23.34 10.52
CA ARG A 5 12.25 22.50 9.33
C ARG A 5 11.42 21.25 9.65
N VAL A 6 11.69 20.57 10.75
CA VAL A 6 10.92 19.38 11.16
C VAL A 6 9.46 19.76 11.43
N ILE A 7 9.23 20.87 12.12
CA ILE A 7 7.88 21.38 12.39
C ILE A 7 7.16 21.72 11.08
N THR A 8 7.84 22.33 10.11
CA THR A 8 7.26 22.61 8.79
C THR A 8 6.90 21.33 8.04
N GLU A 9 7.80 20.34 7.98
CA GLU A 9 7.52 19.05 7.33
C GLU A 9 6.34 18.32 7.98
N PHE A 10 6.26 18.34 9.32
CA PHE A 10 5.15 17.77 10.05
C PHE A 10 3.84 18.50 9.77
N LYS A 11 3.85 19.83 9.75
CA LYS A 11 2.66 20.64 9.42
C LYS A 11 2.15 20.33 8.01
N GLU A 12 3.06 20.26 7.04
CA GLU A 12 2.71 19.89 5.66
C GLU A 12 2.15 18.46 5.58
N PHE A 13 2.71 17.52 6.33
CA PHE A 13 2.20 16.15 6.40
C PHE A 13 0.80 16.10 7.01
N THR A 14 0.56 16.84 8.10
CA THR A 14 -0.77 16.93 8.71
C THR A 14 -1.78 17.58 7.77
N SER A 15 -1.37 18.58 6.98
CA SER A 15 -2.23 19.20 5.98
C SER A 15 -2.57 18.22 4.85
N PHE A 16 -1.61 17.42 4.40
CA PHE A 16 -1.88 16.32 3.47
C PHE A 16 -2.88 15.32 4.05
N LEU A 17 -2.77 14.95 5.33
CA LEU A 17 -3.71 14.03 5.98
C LEU A 17 -5.10 14.62 6.23
N GLN A 18 -5.31 15.92 6.05
CA GLN A 18 -6.61 16.58 6.21
C GLN A 18 -7.46 16.55 4.93
N THR A 19 -6.87 16.18 3.79
CA THR A 19 -7.62 15.98 2.54
C THR A 19 -8.42 14.69 2.58
N LEU A 20 -9.50 14.58 1.80
CA LEU A 20 -10.38 13.41 1.85
C LEU A 20 -9.61 12.11 1.59
N TRP A 21 -8.81 12.11 0.52
CA TRP A 21 -8.00 10.95 0.15
C TRP A 21 -6.76 10.79 1.04
N GLY A 22 -6.27 11.87 1.65
CA GLY A 22 -5.23 11.85 2.67
C GLY A 22 -5.66 11.13 3.95
N ILE A 23 -6.90 11.36 4.40
CA ILE A 23 -7.50 10.62 5.54
C ILE A 23 -7.56 9.13 5.20
N LEU A 24 -8.08 8.77 4.01
CA LEU A 24 -8.17 7.38 3.58
C LEU A 24 -6.80 6.71 3.48
N ALA A 25 -5.79 7.41 2.99
CA ALA A 25 -4.41 6.95 3.00
C ALA A 25 -3.91 6.70 4.44
N GLY A 26 -4.15 7.65 5.35
CA GLY A 26 -3.83 7.55 6.77
C GLY A 26 -4.42 6.29 7.40
N VAL A 27 -5.73 6.08 7.21
CA VAL A 27 -6.47 4.94 7.77
C VAL A 27 -6.06 3.63 7.10
N SER A 28 -5.69 3.63 5.80
CA SER A 28 -5.36 2.39 5.09
C SER A 28 -4.11 1.69 5.62
N VAL A 29 -3.20 2.41 6.29
CA VAL A 29 -2.06 1.82 7.00
C VAL A 29 -2.51 0.86 8.10
N LEU A 30 -3.70 1.07 8.67
CA LEU A 30 -4.27 0.22 9.71
C LEU A 30 -5.09 -0.95 9.14
N PHE A 31 -5.31 -1.02 7.82
CA PHE A 31 -6.09 -2.10 7.23
C PHE A 31 -5.51 -3.51 7.47
N PRO A 32 -4.18 -3.74 7.44
CA PRO A 32 -3.63 -5.04 7.83
C PRO A 32 -4.03 -5.44 9.25
N LEU A 33 -4.03 -4.48 10.19
CA LEU A 33 -4.47 -4.71 11.56
C LEU A 33 -5.98 -5.00 11.63
N SER A 34 -6.81 -4.25 10.89
CA SER A 34 -8.24 -4.54 10.77
C SER A 34 -8.48 -5.95 10.25
N ASN A 35 -7.68 -6.40 9.27
CA ASN A 35 -7.75 -7.77 8.77
C ASN A 35 -7.36 -8.80 9.84
N ALA A 36 -6.31 -8.55 10.63
CA ALA A 36 -5.92 -9.42 11.72
C ALA A 36 -7.02 -9.60 12.78
N LEU A 37 -7.85 -8.57 13.00
CA LEU A 37 -8.97 -8.61 13.94
C LEU A 37 -10.22 -9.29 13.38
N ILE A 38 -10.56 -9.03 12.12
CA ILE A 38 -11.82 -9.51 11.49
C ILE A 38 -11.62 -10.84 10.75
N LYS A 39 -10.36 -11.23 10.47
CA LYS A 39 -9.97 -12.47 9.77
C LYS A 39 -10.62 -12.64 8.39
N ILE A 40 -10.77 -11.56 7.62
CA ILE A 40 -11.37 -11.60 6.26
C ILE A 40 -10.43 -12.30 5.26
N ILE A 41 -9.17 -11.90 5.27
CA ILE A 41 -8.12 -12.53 4.46
C ILE A 41 -7.43 -13.55 5.36
N PRO A 42 -7.45 -14.85 4.99
CA PRO A 42 -6.97 -15.94 5.83
C PRO A 42 -5.45 -15.82 5.99
N LEU A 43 -5.02 -15.39 7.16
CA LEU A 43 -3.62 -15.27 7.57
C LEU A 43 -3.22 -16.29 8.64
N GLY A 44 -4.14 -17.16 9.08
CA GLY A 44 -3.90 -18.09 10.18
C GLY A 44 -2.79 -19.10 9.92
N GLU A 45 -2.47 -19.87 10.95
CA GLU A 45 -1.45 -20.92 10.86
C GLU A 45 -2.04 -22.20 10.23
N TRP A 46 -1.26 -22.82 9.35
CA TRP A 46 -1.54 -24.12 8.76
C TRP A 46 -1.34 -25.24 9.82
N PRO A 47 -2.18 -26.29 9.87
CA PRO A 47 -3.29 -26.62 8.96
C PRO A 47 -4.66 -26.07 9.38
N ASP A 48 -4.76 -25.42 10.54
CA ASP A 48 -6.05 -25.16 11.18
C ASP A 48 -6.78 -23.94 10.58
N GLU A 49 -6.14 -22.77 10.54
CA GLU A 49 -6.83 -21.50 10.26
C GLU A 49 -6.17 -20.65 9.16
N GLY A 50 -5.10 -21.10 8.50
CA GLY A 50 -4.60 -20.36 7.35
C GLY A 50 -3.37 -20.86 6.62
N ALA A 51 -2.75 -19.89 5.93
CA ALA A 51 -1.82 -20.11 4.84
C ALA A 51 -0.35 -20.19 5.29
N LEU A 52 -0.05 -19.75 6.51
CA LEU A 52 1.33 -19.60 6.98
C LEU A 52 1.76 -20.78 7.83
N LYS A 53 3.00 -21.26 7.66
CA LYS A 53 3.55 -22.36 8.46
C LYS A 53 4.62 -21.92 9.46
N TYR A 54 5.46 -20.96 9.07
CA TYR A 54 6.62 -20.50 9.83
C TYR A 54 6.48 -19.05 10.31
N PHE A 55 5.78 -18.21 9.54
CA PHE A 55 5.48 -16.85 9.97
C PHE A 55 4.18 -16.79 10.75
N SER A 56 4.21 -16.11 11.89
CA SER A 56 2.98 -15.79 12.62
C SER A 56 2.16 -14.74 11.87
N PRO A 57 0.82 -14.78 11.94
CA PRO A 57 -0.07 -13.76 11.38
C PRO A 57 0.31 -12.33 11.83
N GLU A 58 0.75 -12.18 13.08
CA GLU A 58 1.14 -10.90 13.68
C GLU A 58 2.42 -10.35 13.03
N GLN A 59 3.42 -11.20 12.78
CA GLN A 59 4.65 -10.80 12.09
C GLN A 59 4.35 -10.27 10.68
N VAL A 60 3.54 -11.01 9.92
CA VAL A 60 3.13 -10.58 8.56
C VAL A 60 2.40 -9.25 8.62
N THR A 61 1.45 -9.10 9.57
CA THR A 61 0.70 -7.86 9.77
C THR A 61 1.61 -6.67 10.05
N VAL A 62 2.55 -6.80 10.99
CA VAL A 62 3.49 -5.72 11.37
C VAL A 62 4.36 -5.33 10.17
N VAL A 63 4.93 -6.31 9.47
CA VAL A 63 5.75 -6.05 8.28
C VAL A 63 4.94 -5.32 7.21
N THR A 64 3.71 -5.75 6.95
CA THR A 64 2.83 -5.10 5.99
C THR A 64 2.49 -3.66 6.39
N MET A 65 2.19 -3.40 7.66
CA MET A 65 1.94 -2.03 8.14
C MET A 65 3.16 -1.13 7.95
N LEU A 66 4.38 -1.63 8.23
CA LEU A 66 5.63 -0.91 7.98
C LEU A 66 5.80 -0.58 6.48
N ILE A 67 5.45 -1.52 5.60
CA ILE A 67 5.47 -1.28 4.14
C ILE A 67 4.45 -0.20 3.76
N CYS A 68 3.22 -0.23 4.29
CA CYS A 68 2.21 0.79 4.04
C CYS A 68 2.66 2.18 4.50
N LEU A 69 3.22 2.28 5.70
CA LEU A 69 3.82 3.52 6.23
C LEU A 69 4.93 4.02 5.31
N PHE A 70 5.85 3.13 4.94
CA PHE A 70 6.97 3.48 4.07
C PHE A 70 6.48 4.01 2.71
N VAL A 71 5.50 3.35 2.09
CA VAL A 71 4.89 3.79 0.83
C VAL A 71 4.32 5.20 0.95
N MET A 72 3.55 5.46 2.01
CA MET A 72 2.96 6.78 2.26
C MET A 72 4.03 7.86 2.43
N PHE A 73 4.98 7.65 3.34
CA PHE A 73 6.05 8.61 3.60
C PHE A 73 6.93 8.83 2.37
N HIS A 74 7.27 7.77 1.65
CA HIS A 74 8.12 7.87 0.47
C HIS A 74 7.46 8.72 -0.63
N ILE A 75 6.15 8.56 -0.88
CA ILE A 75 5.43 9.39 -1.84
C ILE A 75 5.31 10.83 -1.33
N PHE A 76 4.99 11.01 -0.04
CA PHE A 76 4.92 12.34 0.57
C PHE A 76 6.25 13.11 0.51
N CYS A 77 7.38 12.45 0.75
CA CYS A 77 8.70 13.06 0.63
C CYS A 77 9.01 13.54 -0.80
N LYS A 78 8.42 12.88 -1.81
CA LYS A 78 8.56 13.27 -3.22
C LYS A 78 7.62 14.41 -3.64
N ARG A 79 6.77 14.94 -2.75
CA ARG A 79 5.79 15.99 -3.06
C ARG A 79 6.38 17.23 -3.75
N ARG A 80 7.59 17.65 -3.38
CA ARG A 80 8.23 18.84 -3.98
C ARG A 80 8.58 18.63 -5.45
N LEU A 81 9.07 17.43 -5.79
CA LEU A 81 9.32 17.02 -7.17
C LEU A 81 8.00 16.96 -7.95
N LEU A 82 6.97 16.35 -7.36
CA LEU A 82 5.64 16.24 -7.96
C LEU A 82 5.00 17.62 -8.19
N LYS A 83 5.17 18.57 -7.26
CA LYS A 83 4.71 19.95 -7.42
C LYS A 83 5.40 20.65 -8.59
N ALA A 84 6.72 20.52 -8.69
CA ALA A 84 7.46 21.10 -9.81
C ALA A 84 7.05 20.48 -11.17
N GLU A 85 6.85 19.17 -11.22
CA GLU A 85 6.32 18.48 -12.42
C GLU A 85 4.91 18.96 -12.80
N TRP A 86 4.05 19.18 -11.80
CA TRP A 86 2.69 19.71 -12.01
C TRP A 86 2.72 21.12 -12.61
N GLU A 87 3.48 22.04 -12.00
CA GLU A 87 3.60 23.43 -12.45
C GLU A 87 4.15 23.53 -13.88
N MET A 88 5.08 22.65 -14.26
CA MET A 88 5.58 22.54 -15.63
C MET A 88 4.52 22.00 -16.59
N SER A 89 3.80 20.95 -16.20
CA SER A 89 2.73 20.34 -17.00
C SER A 89 1.61 21.32 -17.32
N GLN A 90 1.27 22.22 -16.39
CA GLN A 90 0.25 23.26 -16.59
C GLN A 90 0.69 24.31 -17.63
N LYS A 91 1.98 24.63 -17.70
CA LYS A 91 2.54 25.63 -18.64
C LYS A 91 2.66 25.09 -20.06
N GLU A 92 2.90 23.79 -20.25
CA GLU A 92 3.16 23.22 -21.57
C GLU A 92 1.92 22.91 -22.43
N PHE A 93 0.69 23.01 -21.88
CA PHE A 93 -0.60 22.83 -22.58
C PHE A 93 -0.70 21.57 -23.48
N LYS A 94 0.18 20.57 -23.30
CA LYS A 94 0.26 19.34 -24.10
C LYS A 94 -0.19 18.12 -23.28
N GLY A 95 -1.46 17.79 -23.46
CA GLY A 95 -1.89 16.41 -23.75
C GLY A 95 -2.32 15.51 -22.60
N ILE A 96 -1.68 15.53 -21.43
CA ILE A 96 -2.14 14.73 -20.28
C ILE A 96 -1.95 15.58 -19.02
N SER A 97 -3.05 16.07 -18.44
CA SER A 97 -3.02 16.72 -17.13
C SER A 97 -2.29 15.78 -16.17
N PHE A 98 -1.25 16.27 -15.49
CA PHE A 98 -0.52 15.52 -14.47
C PHE A 98 -1.47 14.80 -13.50
N GLU A 99 -2.60 15.42 -13.17
CA GLU A 99 -3.72 14.84 -12.43
C GLU A 99 -4.20 13.51 -13.01
N LYS A 100 -4.47 13.47 -14.33
CA LYS A 100 -4.95 12.25 -15.01
C LYS A 100 -3.92 11.14 -14.90
N ARG A 101 -2.62 11.46 -14.99
CA ARG A 101 -1.56 10.45 -14.82
C ARG A 101 -1.52 9.92 -13.39
N MET A 102 -1.66 10.78 -12.38
CA MET A 102 -1.70 10.37 -10.98
C MET A 102 -2.96 9.53 -10.67
N GLN A 103 -4.11 9.93 -11.19
CA GLN A 103 -5.37 9.18 -11.11
C GLN A 103 -5.26 7.81 -11.79
N GLN A 104 -4.72 7.75 -13.02
CA GLN A 104 -4.46 6.48 -13.71
C GLN A 104 -3.53 5.58 -12.90
N ASN A 105 -2.44 6.12 -12.37
CA ASN A 105 -1.52 5.36 -11.51
C ASN A 105 -2.19 4.87 -10.22
N SER A 106 -3.11 5.65 -9.64
CA SER A 106 -3.89 5.23 -8.48
C SER A 106 -4.81 4.07 -8.84
N VAL A 107 -5.58 4.18 -9.93
CA VAL A 107 -6.48 3.13 -10.42
C VAL A 107 -5.71 1.85 -10.74
N ILE A 108 -4.58 1.97 -11.45
CA ILE A 108 -3.70 0.83 -11.75
C ILE A 108 -3.18 0.19 -10.46
N SER A 109 -2.75 1.00 -9.47
CA SER A 109 -2.29 0.47 -8.18
C SER A 109 -3.42 -0.29 -7.47
N PHE A 110 -4.62 0.26 -7.45
CA PHE A 110 -5.77 -0.38 -6.82
C PHE A 110 -6.08 -1.74 -7.47
N PHE A 111 -6.20 -1.77 -8.81
CA PHE A 111 -6.47 -3.03 -9.53
C PHE A 111 -5.33 -4.04 -9.42
N LEU A 112 -4.07 -3.60 -9.44
CA LEU A 112 -2.93 -4.48 -9.16
C LEU A 112 -2.96 -5.04 -7.74
N GLY A 113 -3.42 -4.25 -6.77
CA GLY A 113 -3.65 -4.72 -5.41
C GLY A 113 -4.70 -5.83 -5.38
N ILE A 114 -5.86 -5.60 -5.99
CA ILE A 114 -6.91 -6.62 -6.10
C ILE A 114 -6.39 -7.88 -6.80
N LEU A 115 -5.61 -7.73 -7.88
CA LEU A 115 -4.98 -8.85 -8.56
C LEU A 115 -4.01 -9.62 -7.63
N ALA A 116 -3.19 -8.92 -6.85
CA ALA A 116 -2.31 -9.55 -5.86
C ALA A 116 -3.09 -10.36 -4.82
N LEU A 117 -4.23 -9.85 -4.37
CA LEU A 117 -5.13 -10.55 -3.45
C LEU A 117 -5.79 -11.78 -4.10
N LEU A 118 -6.18 -11.70 -5.38
CA LEU A 118 -6.72 -12.84 -6.11
C LEU A 118 -5.67 -13.95 -6.28
N VAL A 119 -4.42 -13.58 -6.56
CA VAL A 119 -3.31 -14.54 -6.63
C VAL A 119 -3.08 -15.17 -5.26
N TYR A 120 -3.09 -14.38 -4.19
CA TYR A 120 -3.02 -14.88 -2.81
C TYR A 120 -4.08 -15.96 -2.56
N PHE A 121 -5.36 -15.62 -2.78
CA PHE A 121 -6.47 -16.57 -2.58
C PHE A 121 -6.38 -17.81 -3.49
N SER A 122 -5.89 -17.64 -4.72
CA SER A 122 -5.72 -18.77 -5.64
C SER A 122 -4.70 -19.76 -5.09
N ILE A 123 -3.59 -19.28 -4.54
CA ILE A 123 -2.54 -20.11 -3.95
C ILE A 123 -3.05 -20.78 -2.67
N THR A 124 -3.82 -20.08 -1.80
CA THR A 124 -4.34 -20.69 -0.56
C THR A 124 -5.35 -21.81 -0.78
N HIS A 125 -6.07 -21.81 -1.91
CA HIS A 125 -7.05 -22.85 -2.25
C HIS A 125 -6.45 -24.00 -3.09
N MET A 126 -5.16 -23.92 -3.46
CA MET A 126 -4.49 -25.02 -4.14
C MET A 126 -4.13 -26.12 -3.15
N ASP A 127 -4.51 -27.35 -3.47
CA ASP A 127 -4.10 -28.53 -2.72
C ASP A 127 -2.68 -28.96 -3.16
N PHE A 128 -1.68 -28.43 -2.47
CA PHE A 128 -0.27 -28.72 -2.77
C PHE A 128 0.11 -30.19 -2.60
N HIS A 129 -0.61 -30.92 -1.74
CA HIS A 129 -0.35 -32.34 -1.53
C HIS A 129 -0.77 -33.15 -2.77
N SER A 130 -1.96 -32.91 -3.32
CA SER A 130 -2.39 -33.62 -4.54
C SER A 130 -1.66 -33.18 -5.81
N LEU A 131 -1.22 -31.93 -5.89
CA LEU A 131 -0.55 -31.40 -7.08
C LEU A 131 0.95 -31.72 -7.14
N PHE A 132 1.65 -31.68 -6.00
CA PHE A 132 3.12 -31.78 -5.96
C PHE A 132 3.64 -32.88 -5.03
N GLY A 133 2.76 -33.57 -4.30
CA GLY A 133 3.15 -34.58 -3.32
C GLY A 133 3.88 -34.00 -2.10
N TRP A 134 3.77 -32.68 -1.87
CA TRP A 134 4.42 -32.03 -0.75
C TRP A 134 3.77 -32.46 0.57
N THR A 135 4.62 -32.90 1.48
CA THR A 135 4.27 -33.30 2.84
C THR A 135 4.41 -32.12 3.78
N SER A 136 3.71 -32.16 4.91
CA SER A 136 3.68 -31.04 5.85
C SER A 136 5.07 -30.57 6.28
N ASP A 137 6.10 -31.41 6.27
CA ASP A 137 7.45 -31.12 6.79
C ASP A 137 8.42 -30.55 5.76
N ASP A 138 7.99 -30.35 4.51
CA ASP A 138 8.89 -29.90 3.47
C ASP A 138 9.43 -28.46 3.72
N PRO A 139 10.72 -28.20 3.44
CA PRO A 139 11.30 -26.86 3.61
C PRO A 139 10.72 -25.85 2.61
N ILE A 140 10.01 -26.31 1.57
CA ILE A 140 9.40 -25.47 0.54
C ILE A 140 8.34 -24.51 1.11
N PHE A 141 7.71 -24.88 2.24
CA PHE A 141 6.72 -24.03 2.91
C PHE A 141 7.31 -22.70 3.40
N VAL A 142 8.64 -22.58 3.61
CA VAL A 142 9.27 -21.28 3.90
C VAL A 142 9.15 -20.33 2.71
N PHE A 143 9.34 -20.85 1.49
CA PHE A 143 9.20 -20.05 0.28
C PHE A 143 7.75 -19.68 0.01
N VAL A 144 6.81 -20.56 0.36
CA VAL A 144 5.37 -20.31 0.27
C VAL A 144 4.96 -19.18 1.24
N ASP A 145 5.44 -19.21 2.49
CA ASP A 145 5.22 -18.15 3.47
C ASP A 145 5.79 -16.79 3.01
N ILE A 146 6.99 -16.77 2.43
CA ILE A 146 7.59 -15.56 1.85
C ILE A 146 6.72 -15.04 0.69
N LEU A 147 6.23 -15.95 -0.16
CA LEU A 147 5.35 -15.57 -1.27
C LEU A 147 4.04 -14.97 -0.76
N PHE A 148 3.44 -15.56 0.27
CA PHE A 148 2.26 -15.02 0.94
C PHE A 148 2.51 -13.65 1.55
N LEU A 149 3.62 -13.46 2.25
CA LEU A 149 4.03 -12.15 2.77
C LEU A 149 4.14 -11.10 1.65
N ILE A 150 4.72 -11.47 0.50
CA ILE A 150 4.87 -10.57 -0.66
C ILE A 150 3.50 -10.17 -1.21
N PHE A 151 2.62 -11.13 -1.52
CA PHE A 151 1.31 -10.81 -2.10
C PHE A 151 0.39 -10.07 -1.14
N TYR A 152 0.39 -10.49 0.13
CA TYR A 152 -0.37 -9.83 1.19
C TYR A 152 0.11 -8.39 1.39
N SER A 153 1.42 -8.19 1.49
CA SER A 153 1.99 -6.84 1.62
C SER A 153 1.81 -5.99 0.37
N ALA A 154 1.90 -6.61 -0.81
CA ALA A 154 1.65 -5.93 -2.09
C ALA A 154 0.21 -5.44 -2.18
N PHE A 155 -0.78 -6.25 -1.79
CA PHE A 155 -2.18 -5.82 -1.76
C PHE A 155 -2.37 -4.54 -0.93
N PHE A 156 -2.04 -4.57 0.37
CA PHE A 156 -2.24 -3.42 1.25
C PHE A 156 -1.34 -2.22 0.89
N GLY A 157 -0.11 -2.48 0.46
CA GLY A 157 0.83 -1.45 0.00
C GLY A 157 0.33 -0.74 -1.26
N LEU A 158 -0.25 -1.48 -2.22
CA LEU A 158 -0.80 -0.93 -3.46
C LEU A 158 -2.13 -0.19 -3.23
N VAL A 159 -2.99 -0.68 -2.34
CA VAL A 159 -4.19 0.05 -1.91
C VAL A 159 -3.80 1.36 -1.21
N THR A 160 -2.83 1.31 -0.30
CA THR A 160 -2.31 2.52 0.37
C THR A 160 -1.71 3.49 -0.66
N ARG A 161 -0.91 2.98 -1.61
CA ARG A 161 -0.38 3.79 -2.72
C ARG A 161 -1.48 4.46 -3.53
N ALA A 162 -2.58 3.76 -3.82
CA ALA A 162 -3.69 4.32 -4.57
C ALA A 162 -4.30 5.54 -3.86
N PHE A 163 -4.58 5.42 -2.57
CA PHE A 163 -5.11 6.54 -1.78
C PHE A 163 -4.11 7.68 -1.63
N VAL A 164 -2.83 7.37 -1.38
CA VAL A 164 -1.79 8.40 -1.25
C VAL A 164 -1.62 9.20 -2.54
N LEU A 165 -1.69 8.56 -3.72
CA LEU A 165 -1.61 9.25 -5.01
C LEU A 165 -2.81 10.17 -5.25
N LEU A 166 -4.02 9.75 -4.87
CA LEU A 166 -5.22 10.59 -4.94
C LEU A 166 -5.14 11.77 -3.95
N GLY A 167 -4.73 11.50 -2.71
CA GLY A 167 -4.54 12.53 -1.68
C GLY A 167 -3.47 13.53 -2.05
N MET A 168 -2.41 13.10 -2.75
CA MET A 168 -1.38 14.01 -3.25
C MET A 168 -1.92 14.90 -4.36
N THR A 169 -2.83 14.38 -5.19
CA THR A 169 -3.47 15.17 -6.25
C THR A 169 -4.36 16.27 -5.66
N GLU A 170 -5.18 15.91 -4.67
CA GLU A 170 -6.04 16.85 -3.93
C GLU A 170 -5.20 17.91 -3.18
N TYR A 171 -4.21 17.46 -2.41
CA TYR A 171 -3.32 18.33 -1.65
C TYR A 171 -2.54 19.33 -2.52
N LEU A 172 -2.02 18.88 -3.68
CA LEU A 172 -1.28 19.76 -4.58
C LEU A 172 -2.20 20.77 -5.27
N SER A 173 -3.43 20.38 -5.62
CA SER A 173 -4.43 21.29 -6.19
C SER A 173 -4.75 22.43 -5.23
N GLU A 174 -5.05 22.12 -3.97
CA GLU A 174 -5.35 23.13 -2.93
C GLU A 174 -4.18 24.07 -2.68
N GLN A 175 -2.94 23.57 -2.72
CA GLN A 175 -1.74 24.40 -2.57
C GLN A 175 -1.49 25.37 -3.72
N ILE A 176 -1.97 25.05 -4.93
CA ILE A 176 -1.81 25.92 -6.10
C ILE A 176 -2.92 26.97 -6.12
N GLU A 177 -4.15 26.62 -5.75
CA GLU A 177 -5.27 27.57 -5.66
C GLU A 177 -5.09 28.64 -4.58
N THR A 178 -4.29 28.35 -3.55
CA THR A 178 -4.00 29.28 -2.44
C THR A 178 -2.81 30.20 -2.69
N GLN A 179 -2.13 30.10 -3.85
CA GLN A 179 -1.01 30.96 -4.27
C GLN A 179 -1.45 32.01 -5.30
#